data_AF-A0A2V5PFV0-F1
#
_entry.id   AF-A0A2V5PFV0-F1
#
_cell.length_a   1.000
_cell.length_b   1.000
_cell.length_c   1.000
_cell.angle_alpha   90.00
_cell.angle_beta   90.00
_cell.angle_gamma   90.00
#
_symmetry.space_group_name_H-M   'P 1'
#
loop_
_entity.id
_entity.type
_entity.pdbx_description
1 polymer ?
#
loop_
_entity_poly.entity_id
_entity_poly.type
_entity_poly.pdbx_seq_one_letter_code
_entity_poly.pdbx_strand_id
1 'polypeptide(L)'
;MGALIVRSNLLTAGVVALGLLRVEAATNAPFSIQQREGNFWLTRPNGEMFFSLGVCVVHEGASREEFNPTNFGYAAYQHYENSNRWAEAALKRLKLWKFTTVGAWSDLGALKQCRDPDVAFTPVLAVGMTCGAPWRDMWDTNLIARMHQVARDQILPLRDDPRLLGYYSDNEMGWWNATLFKMTLEHSPTSGQRQ
;
A
#
# COMPACT_ATOMS: atom_id res chain seq x y z
N MET A 1 68.24 -31.59 -49.13
CA MET A 1 66.79 -31.63 -48.82
C MET A 1 66.65 -31.98 -47.35
N GLY A 2 65.99 -31.14 -46.56
CA GLY A 2 65.74 -31.37 -45.13
C GLY A 2 65.25 -30.08 -44.49
N ALA A 3 63.95 -29.83 -44.57
CA ALA A 3 63.32 -28.57 -44.21
C ALA A 3 63.12 -28.43 -42.69
N LEU A 4 63.33 -27.19 -42.23
CA LEU A 4 63.02 -26.68 -40.90
C LEU A 4 61.49 -26.56 -40.76
N ILE A 5 60.86 -27.16 -39.74
CA ILE A 5 59.46 -26.92 -39.39
C ILE A 5 59.37 -26.41 -37.95
N VAL A 6 59.13 -25.11 -37.85
CA VAL A 6 58.74 -24.40 -36.62
C VAL A 6 57.30 -24.82 -36.28
N ARG A 7 57.06 -25.36 -35.08
CA ARG A 7 55.70 -25.60 -34.59
C ARG A 7 55.21 -24.37 -33.84
N SER A 8 54.27 -23.65 -34.45
CA SER A 8 53.53 -22.55 -33.82
C SER A 8 52.62 -23.06 -32.70
N ASN A 9 52.72 -22.41 -31.54
CA ASN A 9 51.77 -22.52 -30.45
C ASN A 9 50.50 -21.72 -30.79
N LEU A 10 49.34 -22.36 -30.79
CA LEU A 10 48.04 -21.70 -30.76
C LEU A 10 47.33 -22.15 -29.49
N LEU A 11 47.47 -21.36 -28.41
CA LEU A 11 46.60 -21.44 -27.24
C LEU A 11 45.27 -20.79 -27.59
N THR A 12 44.21 -21.59 -27.68
CA THR A 12 42.84 -21.10 -27.82
C THR A 12 42.38 -20.59 -26.45
N ALA A 13 42.28 -19.27 -26.28
CA ALA A 13 41.68 -18.68 -25.09
C ALA A 13 40.15 -18.78 -25.20
N GLY A 14 39.55 -19.76 -24.53
CA GLY A 14 38.10 -19.83 -24.35
C GLY A 14 37.66 -18.80 -23.31
N VAL A 15 36.98 -17.73 -23.75
CA VAL A 15 36.30 -16.81 -22.84
C VAL A 15 34.98 -17.44 -22.43
N VAL A 16 34.93 -18.00 -21.22
CA VAL A 16 33.68 -18.39 -20.58
C VAL A 16 33.08 -17.12 -19.96
N ALA A 17 32.09 -16.53 -20.63
CA ALA A 17 31.27 -15.49 -20.05
C ALA A 17 30.35 -16.11 -18.99
N LEU A 18 30.78 -16.09 -17.72
CA LEU A 18 29.90 -16.37 -16.60
C LEU A 18 28.90 -15.22 -16.50
N GLY A 19 27.73 -15.38 -17.11
CA GLY A 19 26.59 -14.53 -16.84
C GLY A 19 26.23 -14.65 -15.37
N LEU A 20 26.54 -13.62 -14.58
CA LEU A 20 26.00 -13.46 -13.23
C LEU A 20 24.49 -13.24 -13.38
N LEU A 21 23.73 -14.33 -13.45
CA LEU A 21 22.32 -14.32 -13.08
C LEU A 21 22.29 -13.88 -11.61
N ARG A 22 21.98 -12.60 -11.37
CA ARG A 22 21.52 -12.16 -10.06
C ARG A 22 20.24 -12.93 -9.78
N VAL A 23 20.39 -14.05 -9.07
CA VAL A 23 19.28 -14.61 -8.32
C VAL A 23 19.04 -13.61 -7.20
N GLU A 24 18.17 -12.63 -7.44
CA GLU A 24 17.60 -11.85 -6.35
C GLU A 24 16.82 -12.85 -5.51
N ALA A 25 17.41 -13.27 -4.39
CA ALA A 25 16.67 -13.93 -3.34
C ALA A 25 15.51 -12.99 -3.01
N ALA A 26 14.27 -13.50 -3.05
CA ALA A 26 13.11 -12.75 -2.61
C ALA A 26 13.36 -12.35 -1.15
N THR A 27 13.78 -11.11 -0.95
CA THR A 27 13.99 -10.55 0.37
C THR A 27 12.59 -10.27 0.92
N ASN A 28 12.25 -10.84 2.08
CA ASN A 28 11.11 -10.38 2.87
C ASN A 28 11.38 -8.99 3.49
N ALA A 29 12.22 -8.18 2.84
CA ALA A 29 12.53 -6.84 3.29
C ALA A 29 11.29 -5.97 3.07
N PRO A 30 10.92 -5.11 4.02
CA PRO A 30 9.86 -4.14 3.80
C PRO A 30 10.33 -3.03 2.85
N PHE A 31 9.38 -2.20 2.38
CA PHE A 31 9.74 -0.90 1.84
C PHE A 31 10.56 -0.11 2.86
N SER A 32 11.51 0.70 2.37
CA SER A 32 12.38 1.52 3.21
C SER A 32 12.58 2.91 2.61
N ILE A 33 13.14 3.83 3.39
CA ILE A 33 13.60 5.13 2.91
C ILE A 33 15.13 5.08 2.87
N GLN A 34 15.71 5.43 1.72
CA GLN A 34 17.16 5.50 1.55
C GLN A 34 17.57 6.88 1.01
N GLN A 35 18.70 7.40 1.49
CA GLN A 35 19.29 8.59 0.92
C GLN A 35 20.25 8.21 -0.21
N ARG A 36 20.07 8.80 -1.40
CA ARG A 36 20.95 8.62 -2.57
C ARG A 36 21.21 9.98 -3.20
N GLU A 37 22.48 10.32 -3.34
CA GLU A 37 22.92 11.59 -3.95
C GLU A 37 22.23 12.83 -3.33
N GLY A 38 22.07 12.82 -2.00
CA GLY A 38 21.42 13.91 -1.27
C GLY A 38 19.88 13.88 -1.23
N ASN A 39 19.22 13.01 -2.01
CA ASN A 39 17.77 12.89 -2.06
C ASN A 39 17.26 11.68 -1.26
N PHE A 40 16.09 11.80 -0.63
CA PHE A 40 15.40 10.68 0.01
C PHE A 40 14.49 9.96 -0.99
N TRP A 41 14.65 8.64 -1.08
CA TRP A 41 13.88 7.78 -1.96
C TRP A 41 13.18 6.69 -1.16
N LEU A 42 11.91 6.43 -1.50
CA LEU A 42 11.31 5.14 -1.17
C LEU A 42 12.06 4.06 -1.94
N THR A 43 12.29 2.93 -1.30
CA THR A 43 13.01 1.79 -1.88
C THR A 43 12.17 0.54 -1.68
N ARG A 44 11.97 -0.22 -2.76
CA ARG A 44 11.25 -1.50 -2.75
C ARG A 44 12.03 -2.57 -1.96
N PRO A 45 11.37 -3.68 -1.58
CA PRO A 45 12.02 -4.87 -1.02
C PRO A 45 13.24 -5.36 -1.81
N ASN A 46 13.17 -5.29 -3.15
CA ASN A 46 14.22 -5.70 -4.08
C ASN A 46 15.38 -4.66 -4.22
N GLY A 47 15.30 -3.51 -3.54
CA GLY A 47 16.33 -2.47 -3.57
C GLY A 47 16.17 -1.41 -4.67
N GLU A 48 15.16 -1.54 -5.54
CA GLU A 48 14.85 -0.54 -6.56
C GLU A 48 14.31 0.75 -5.94
N MET A 49 14.69 1.90 -6.52
CA MET A 49 14.08 3.19 -6.18
C MET A 49 12.61 3.18 -6.58
N PHE A 50 11.78 3.74 -5.73
CA PHE A 50 10.34 3.76 -5.89
C PHE A 50 9.80 5.18 -5.77
N PHE A 51 8.85 5.52 -6.63
CA PHE A 51 8.04 6.72 -6.51
C PHE A 51 6.58 6.30 -6.40
N SER A 52 5.93 6.70 -5.29
CA SER A 52 4.53 6.38 -5.04
C SER A 52 3.63 7.39 -5.76
N LEU A 53 3.16 7.02 -6.94
CA LEU A 53 2.11 7.73 -7.67
C LEU A 53 0.83 6.91 -7.53
N GLY A 54 -0.07 7.36 -6.66
CA GLY A 54 -1.22 6.56 -6.25
C GLY A 54 -2.59 7.19 -6.48
N VAL A 55 -3.60 6.32 -6.52
CA VAL A 55 -5.03 6.69 -6.56
C VAL A 55 -5.68 6.26 -5.25
N CYS A 56 -6.29 7.20 -4.53
CA CYS A 56 -7.12 6.90 -3.37
C CYS A 56 -8.52 6.45 -3.79
N VAL A 57 -9.24 5.75 -2.91
CA VAL A 57 -10.64 5.35 -3.12
C VAL A 57 -10.80 4.46 -4.36
N VAL A 58 -9.89 3.51 -4.57
CA VAL A 58 -10.08 2.45 -5.56
C VAL A 58 -11.11 1.48 -4.97
N HIS A 59 -12.39 1.76 -5.24
CA HIS A 59 -13.53 1.10 -4.60
C HIS A 59 -14.53 0.56 -5.64
N GLU A 60 -15.28 -0.48 -5.28
CA GLU A 60 -16.32 -1.10 -6.09
C GLU A 60 -17.55 -0.20 -6.31
N GLY A 61 -17.55 1.00 -5.73
CA GLY A 61 -18.70 1.88 -5.69
C GLY A 61 -19.87 1.32 -4.87
N ALA A 62 -21.10 1.61 -5.29
CA ALA A 62 -22.31 1.21 -4.57
C ALA A 62 -22.56 -0.30 -4.63
N SER A 63 -22.97 -0.88 -3.51
CA SER A 63 -23.50 -2.25 -3.44
C SER A 63 -24.84 -2.39 -4.17
N ARG A 64 -25.35 -3.62 -4.27
CA ARG A 64 -26.68 -3.87 -4.88
C ARG A 64 -27.80 -3.23 -4.06
N GLU A 65 -27.64 -3.23 -2.75
CA GLU A 65 -28.59 -2.71 -1.77
C GLU A 65 -28.60 -1.17 -1.76
N GLU A 66 -27.45 -0.54 -1.97
CA GLU A 66 -27.30 0.92 -1.96
C GLU A 66 -27.56 1.56 -3.34
N PHE A 67 -27.53 0.77 -4.42
CA PHE A 67 -27.63 1.31 -5.76
C PHE A 67 -28.97 2.00 -6.02
N ASN A 68 -28.91 3.27 -6.37
CA ASN A 68 -30.08 4.07 -6.71
C ASN A 68 -30.11 4.38 -8.23
N PRO A 69 -31.10 3.87 -8.99
CA PRO A 69 -31.19 4.09 -10.43
C PRO A 69 -31.58 5.52 -10.80
N THR A 70 -31.89 6.40 -9.84
CA THR A 70 -32.14 7.83 -10.09
C THR A 70 -31.01 8.73 -9.59
N ASN A 71 -29.98 8.14 -8.96
CA ASN A 71 -28.76 8.83 -8.54
C ASN A 71 -27.56 7.90 -8.79
N PHE A 72 -27.12 7.87 -10.06
CA PHE A 72 -26.16 6.89 -10.55
C PHE A 72 -24.74 7.10 -9.99
N GLY A 73 -24.44 6.42 -8.89
CA GLY A 73 -23.06 6.13 -8.50
C GLY A 73 -22.47 5.00 -9.35
N TYR A 74 -21.14 4.96 -9.46
CA TYR A 74 -20.45 3.78 -9.99
C TYR A 74 -20.82 2.55 -9.14
N ALA A 75 -21.02 1.40 -9.79
CA ALA A 75 -21.33 0.14 -9.12
C ALA A 75 -20.71 -1.03 -9.89
N ALA A 76 -19.63 -1.59 -9.36
CA ALA A 76 -18.83 -2.62 -10.04
C ALA A 76 -19.64 -3.86 -10.40
N TYR A 77 -20.61 -4.26 -9.57
CA TYR A 77 -21.43 -5.45 -9.80
C TYR A 77 -22.23 -5.44 -11.12
N GLN A 78 -22.43 -4.26 -11.73
CA GLN A 78 -23.10 -4.13 -13.03
C GLN A 78 -22.18 -4.49 -14.21
N HIS A 79 -20.88 -4.50 -13.99
CA HIS A 79 -19.86 -4.67 -15.03
C HIS A 79 -18.98 -5.91 -14.82
N TYR A 80 -18.91 -6.41 -13.59
CA TYR A 80 -18.05 -7.52 -13.21
C TYR A 80 -18.84 -8.61 -12.50
N GLU A 81 -18.50 -9.86 -12.78
CA GLU A 81 -19.11 -11.04 -12.17
C GLU A 81 -18.95 -11.04 -10.64
N ASN A 82 -17.79 -10.60 -10.15
CA ASN A 82 -17.45 -10.55 -8.73
C ASN A 82 -16.30 -9.56 -8.46
N SER A 83 -16.05 -9.29 -7.18
CA SER A 83 -15.02 -8.36 -6.71
C SER A 83 -13.61 -8.69 -7.19
N ASN A 84 -13.26 -9.98 -7.33
CA ASN A 84 -11.93 -10.37 -7.81
C ASN A 84 -11.74 -9.97 -9.29
N ARG A 85 -12.77 -10.16 -10.13
CA ARG A 85 -12.72 -9.73 -11.54
C ARG A 85 -12.63 -8.22 -11.68
N TRP A 86 -13.36 -7.48 -10.83
CA TRP A 86 -13.23 -6.03 -10.76
C TRP A 86 -11.82 -5.62 -10.35
N ALA A 87 -11.27 -6.22 -9.29
CA ALA A 87 -9.94 -5.90 -8.77
C ALA A 87 -8.84 -6.16 -9.80
N GLU A 88 -8.88 -7.30 -10.50
CA GLU A 88 -7.97 -7.62 -11.61
C GLU A 88 -8.01 -6.53 -12.70
N ALA A 89 -9.21 -6.14 -13.12
CA ALA A 89 -9.40 -5.13 -14.15
C ALA A 89 -9.00 -3.72 -13.67
N ALA A 90 -9.23 -3.39 -12.40
CA ALA A 90 -8.83 -2.12 -11.79
C ALA A 90 -7.31 -2.00 -11.72
N LEU A 91 -6.61 -3.01 -11.17
CA LEU A 91 -5.15 -3.02 -11.08
C LEU A 91 -4.49 -3.00 -12.47
N LYS A 92 -5.05 -3.74 -13.43
CA LYS A 92 -4.57 -3.70 -14.83
C LYS A 92 -4.64 -2.29 -15.43
N ARG A 93 -5.74 -1.56 -15.19
CA ARG A 93 -5.90 -0.16 -15.64
C ARG A 93 -4.90 0.77 -14.96
N LEU A 94 -4.76 0.68 -13.64
CA LEU A 94 -3.81 1.50 -12.89
C LEU A 94 -2.38 1.32 -13.41
N LYS A 95 -1.94 0.07 -13.63
CA LYS A 95 -0.62 -0.22 -14.22
C LYS A 95 -0.48 0.32 -15.64
N LEU A 96 -1.51 0.14 -16.48
CA LEU A 96 -1.50 0.67 -17.85
C LEU A 96 -1.34 2.20 -17.85
N TRP A 97 -1.98 2.88 -16.89
CA TRP A 97 -1.90 4.33 -16.67
C TRP A 97 -0.66 4.77 -15.88
N LYS A 98 0.25 3.85 -15.55
CA LYS A 98 1.51 4.11 -14.84
C LYS A 98 1.37 4.54 -13.38
N PHE A 99 0.21 4.32 -12.76
CA PHE A 99 0.11 4.37 -11.31
C PHE A 99 0.88 3.21 -10.68
N THR A 100 1.56 3.51 -9.57
CA THR A 100 2.42 2.55 -8.86
C THR A 100 1.84 2.12 -7.52
N THR A 101 0.83 2.84 -7.02
CA THR A 101 0.28 2.62 -5.68
C THR A 101 -1.25 2.67 -5.70
N VAL A 102 -1.88 1.74 -4.99
CA VAL A 102 -3.28 1.87 -4.55
C VAL A 102 -3.28 2.56 -3.19
N GLY A 103 -3.91 3.73 -3.16
CA GLY A 103 -3.89 4.67 -2.06
C GLY A 103 -4.94 4.40 -0.98
N ALA A 104 -5.03 5.36 -0.07
CA ALA A 104 -5.96 5.40 1.05
C ALA A 104 -7.41 5.07 0.65
N TRP A 105 -8.16 4.46 1.58
CA TRP A 105 -9.60 4.18 1.44
C TRP A 105 -10.00 3.28 0.26
N SER A 106 -9.09 2.46 -0.25
CA SER A 106 -9.35 1.50 -1.32
C SER A 106 -9.81 0.14 -0.78
N ASP A 107 -10.52 -0.64 -1.60
CA ASP A 107 -11.02 -1.98 -1.25
C ASP A 107 -9.93 -3.04 -1.21
N LEU A 108 -9.05 -2.93 -0.22
CA LEU A 108 -7.92 -3.85 -0.02
C LEU A 108 -8.35 -5.31 0.13
N GLY A 109 -9.56 -5.57 0.63
CA GLY A 109 -10.10 -6.93 0.74
C GLY A 109 -10.10 -7.67 -0.59
N ALA A 110 -10.57 -7.02 -1.66
CA ALA A 110 -10.59 -7.55 -3.02
C ALA A 110 -9.24 -7.35 -3.72
N LEU A 111 -8.65 -6.15 -3.63
CA LEU A 111 -7.42 -5.78 -4.35
C LEU A 111 -6.21 -6.63 -3.93
N LYS A 112 -6.09 -7.03 -2.66
CA LYS A 112 -4.96 -7.85 -2.20
C LYS A 112 -5.00 -9.29 -2.74
N GLN A 113 -6.18 -9.79 -3.13
CA GLN A 113 -6.32 -11.15 -3.68
C GLN A 113 -5.67 -11.27 -5.06
N CYS A 114 -5.65 -10.17 -5.82
CA CYS A 114 -4.89 -10.08 -7.05
C CYS A 114 -3.40 -10.00 -6.72
N ARG A 115 -2.64 -11.07 -6.94
CA ARG A 115 -1.20 -11.17 -6.60
C ARG A 115 -0.30 -10.45 -7.61
N ASP A 116 -0.59 -9.20 -7.92
CA ASP A 116 0.26 -8.36 -8.77
C ASP A 116 1.37 -7.72 -7.92
N PRO A 117 2.66 -8.09 -8.10
CA PRO A 117 3.76 -7.62 -7.26
C PRO A 117 4.17 -6.16 -7.53
N ASP A 118 3.75 -5.57 -8.65
CA ASP A 118 4.26 -4.27 -9.08
C ASP A 118 3.50 -3.08 -8.47
N VAL A 119 2.31 -3.34 -7.92
CA VAL A 119 1.42 -2.31 -7.36
C VAL A 119 1.52 -2.35 -5.84
N ALA A 120 1.99 -1.23 -5.26
CA ALA A 120 2.10 -1.07 -3.82
C ALA A 120 0.76 -0.67 -3.18
N PHE A 121 0.64 -0.86 -1.87
CA PHE A 121 -0.55 -0.48 -1.08
C PHE A 121 -0.20 0.46 0.07
N THR A 122 -1.10 1.43 0.33
CA THR A 122 -1.05 2.31 1.50
C THR A 122 -2.40 2.37 2.24
N PRO A 123 -2.78 1.31 2.99
CA PRO A 123 -4.00 1.28 3.78
C PRO A 123 -4.11 2.44 4.77
N VAL A 124 -5.34 2.86 5.06
CA VAL A 124 -5.67 3.69 6.24
C VAL A 124 -6.18 2.78 7.34
N LEU A 125 -5.56 2.84 8.51
CA LEU A 125 -5.96 2.09 9.69
C LEU A 125 -7.15 2.74 10.42
N ALA A 126 -7.29 4.06 10.29
CA ALA A 126 -8.31 4.87 10.96
C ALA A 126 -8.34 4.65 12.48
N VAL A 127 -7.18 4.50 13.12
CA VAL A 127 -7.07 4.10 14.54
C VAL A 127 -7.71 5.15 15.45
N GLY A 128 -7.27 6.40 15.35
CA GLY A 128 -7.78 7.52 16.11
C GLY A 128 -9.24 7.79 15.82
N MET A 129 -9.64 7.84 14.55
CA MET A 129 -11.04 8.06 14.15
C MET A 129 -11.97 6.98 14.71
N THR A 130 -11.59 5.71 14.60
CA THR A 130 -12.37 4.57 15.14
C THR A 130 -12.52 4.64 16.65
N CYS A 131 -11.53 5.20 17.33
CA CYS A 131 -11.52 5.31 18.79
C CYS A 131 -12.08 6.66 19.29
N GLY A 132 -12.45 7.59 18.42
CA GLY A 132 -12.99 8.89 18.80
C GLY A 132 -11.93 9.93 19.22
N ALA A 133 -10.67 9.76 18.83
CA ALA A 133 -9.69 10.84 18.95
C ALA A 133 -10.05 12.03 18.03
N PRO A 134 -9.63 13.26 18.37
CA PRO A 134 -9.05 13.68 19.65
C PRO A 134 -10.12 14.00 20.72
N TRP A 135 -11.39 13.62 20.49
CA TRP A 135 -12.53 14.05 21.31
C TRP A 135 -12.70 13.28 22.63
N ARG A 136 -12.00 12.14 22.77
CA ARG A 136 -11.90 11.35 24.00
C ARG A 136 -10.61 11.61 24.74
N ASP A 137 -10.58 11.25 26.03
CA ASP A 137 -9.37 11.33 26.85
C ASP A 137 -8.28 10.41 26.30
N MET A 138 -7.27 11.01 25.66
CA MET A 138 -6.15 10.30 25.02
C MET A 138 -5.16 9.72 26.03
N TRP A 139 -5.31 10.01 27.31
CA TRP A 139 -4.54 9.40 28.40
C TRP A 139 -5.31 8.28 29.10
N ASP A 140 -6.58 8.02 28.74
CA ASP A 140 -7.31 6.84 29.24
C ASP A 140 -6.66 5.56 28.71
N THR A 141 -6.16 4.74 29.64
CA THR A 141 -5.55 3.44 29.34
C THR A 141 -6.48 2.49 28.59
N ASN A 142 -7.80 2.55 28.79
CA ASN A 142 -8.76 1.73 28.05
C ASN A 142 -8.84 2.17 26.59
N LEU A 143 -8.83 3.48 26.34
CA LEU A 143 -8.81 4.04 24.99
C LEU A 143 -7.52 3.66 24.26
N ILE A 144 -6.37 3.79 24.93
CA ILE A 144 -5.06 3.39 24.38
C ILE A 144 -5.06 1.88 24.05
N ALA A 145 -5.58 1.03 24.94
CA ALA A 145 -5.71 -0.40 24.69
C ALA A 145 -6.60 -0.70 23.48
N ARG A 146 -7.70 0.04 23.31
CA ARG A 146 -8.59 -0.06 22.15
C ARG A 146 -7.89 0.36 20.86
N MET A 147 -7.15 1.48 20.85
CA MET A 147 -6.36 1.92 19.70
C MET A 147 -5.34 0.87 19.28
N HIS A 148 -4.64 0.27 20.24
CA HIS A 148 -3.73 -0.84 19.97
C HIS A 148 -4.44 -2.06 19.38
N GLN A 149 -5.64 -2.39 19.85
CA GLN A 149 -6.42 -3.49 19.31
C GLN A 149 -6.83 -3.23 17.85
N VAL A 150 -7.35 -2.03 17.56
CA VAL A 150 -7.72 -1.61 16.19
C VAL A 150 -6.53 -1.70 15.25
N ALA A 151 -5.36 -1.19 15.68
CA ALA A 151 -4.14 -1.30 14.89
C ALA A 151 -3.72 -2.76 14.67
N ARG A 152 -3.74 -3.60 15.71
CA ARG A 152 -3.38 -5.03 15.61
C ARG A 152 -4.28 -5.79 14.65
N ASP A 153 -5.60 -5.62 14.77
CA ASP A 153 -6.58 -6.34 13.96
C ASP A 153 -6.42 -6.06 12.46
N GLN A 154 -5.94 -4.87 12.12
CA GLN A 154 -5.74 -4.45 10.72
C GLN A 154 -4.32 -4.69 10.20
N ILE A 155 -3.29 -4.54 11.05
CA ILE A 155 -1.89 -4.73 10.65
C ILE A 155 -1.55 -6.22 10.49
N LEU A 156 -1.98 -7.09 11.41
CA LEU A 156 -1.59 -8.50 11.41
C LEU A 156 -1.95 -9.24 10.11
N PRO A 157 -3.12 -9.00 9.49
CA PRO A 157 -3.48 -9.63 8.21
C PRO A 157 -2.74 -9.09 6.97
N LEU A 158 -1.97 -8.00 7.10
CA LEU A 158 -1.38 -7.27 5.97
C LEU A 158 0.14 -7.12 6.05
N ARG A 159 0.74 -7.16 7.25
CA ARG A 159 2.15 -6.82 7.49
C ARG A 159 3.18 -7.61 6.69
N ASP A 160 2.81 -8.82 6.27
CA ASP A 160 3.69 -9.75 5.56
C ASP A 160 3.52 -9.66 4.03
N ASP A 161 2.61 -8.81 3.52
CA ASP A 161 2.47 -8.57 2.08
C ASP A 161 3.64 -7.68 1.58
N PRO A 162 4.48 -8.16 0.65
CA PRO A 162 5.64 -7.40 0.17
C PRO A 162 5.28 -6.13 -0.60
N ARG A 163 4.00 -5.95 -0.96
CA ARG A 163 3.48 -4.77 -1.65
C ARG A 163 3.07 -3.67 -0.68
N LEU A 164 3.00 -3.97 0.62
CA LEU A 164 2.67 -3.00 1.64
C LEU A 164 3.80 -1.96 1.76
N LEU A 165 3.53 -0.74 1.31
CA LEU A 165 4.47 0.37 1.44
C LEU A 165 4.50 0.92 2.87
N GLY A 166 3.34 0.94 3.51
CA GLY A 166 3.16 1.46 4.85
C GLY A 166 1.69 1.71 5.15
N TYR A 167 1.41 2.26 6.32
CA TYR A 167 0.06 2.53 6.80
C TYR A 167 -0.11 4.02 7.09
N TYR A 168 -1.26 4.58 6.71
CA TYR A 168 -1.75 5.80 7.32
C TYR A 168 -2.46 5.46 8.62
N SER A 169 -2.14 6.15 9.71
CA SER A 169 -2.83 5.91 10.98
C SER A 169 -4.29 6.37 10.93
N ASP A 170 -4.53 7.54 10.32
CA ASP A 170 -5.81 8.25 10.29
C ASP A 170 -5.88 9.24 9.11
N ASN A 171 -6.99 9.98 8.99
CA ASN A 171 -7.19 11.02 7.97
C ASN A 171 -7.72 12.31 8.62
N GLU A 172 -7.05 13.44 8.35
CA GLU A 172 -7.55 14.80 8.66
C GLU A 172 -8.17 14.97 10.05
N MET A 173 -7.53 14.35 11.04
CA MET A 173 -7.94 14.40 12.43
C MET A 173 -8.11 15.85 12.89
N GLY A 174 -9.20 16.11 13.62
CA GLY A 174 -9.62 17.46 14.04
C GLY A 174 -8.75 18.12 15.11
N TRP A 175 -7.46 17.77 15.21
CA TRP A 175 -6.53 18.17 16.27
C TRP A 175 -6.74 19.62 16.68
N TRP A 176 -6.56 20.60 15.79
CA TRP A 176 -6.63 22.04 16.12
C TRP A 176 -7.84 22.78 15.54
N ASN A 177 -8.96 22.10 15.29
CA ASN A 177 -10.17 22.80 14.86
C ASN A 177 -10.87 23.42 16.09
N ALA A 178 -10.52 24.67 16.41
CA ALA A 178 -11.06 25.40 17.56
C ALA A 178 -12.60 25.47 17.56
N THR A 179 -13.23 25.53 16.37
CA THR A 179 -14.68 25.52 16.23
C THR A 179 -15.26 24.16 16.61
N LEU A 180 -14.71 23.06 16.10
CA LEU A 180 -15.16 21.71 16.46
C LEU A 180 -14.89 21.40 17.93
N PHE A 181 -13.76 21.86 18.46
CA PHE A 181 -13.42 21.70 19.87
C PHE A 181 -14.39 22.48 20.77
N LYS A 182 -14.68 23.74 20.44
CA LYS A 182 -15.68 24.54 21.15
C LYS A 182 -17.07 23.89 21.10
N MET A 183 -17.53 23.49 19.92
CA MET A 183 -18.82 22.80 19.75
C MET A 183 -18.88 21.54 20.60
N THR A 184 -17.83 20.72 20.58
CA THR A 184 -17.74 19.50 21.39
C THR A 184 -17.87 19.81 22.89
N LEU A 185 -17.21 20.86 23.38
CA LEU A 185 -17.29 21.28 24.79
C LEU A 185 -18.65 21.86 25.18
N GLU A 186 -19.38 22.48 24.25
CA GLU A 186 -20.72 23.03 24.47
C GLU A 186 -21.80 21.94 24.60
N HIS A 187 -21.54 20.73 24.09
CA HIS A 187 -22.45 19.60 24.29
C HIS A 187 -22.49 19.14 25.77
N SER A 188 -23.63 18.59 26.17
CA SER A 188 -23.80 17.99 27.50
C SER A 188 -22.72 16.92 27.76
N PRO A 189 -22.15 16.84 28.98
CA PRO A 189 -21.22 15.76 29.36
C PRO A 189 -21.82 14.35 29.21
N THR A 190 -23.15 14.24 29.10
CA THR A 190 -23.86 12.97 28.89
C THR A 190 -24.14 12.67 27.41
N SER A 191 -23.76 13.57 26.50
CA SER A 191 -23.92 13.34 25.06
C SER A 191 -22.89 12.34 24.55
N GLY A 192 -23.26 11.54 23.54
CA GLY A 192 -22.33 10.61 22.91
C GLY A 192 -21.10 11.26 22.25
N GLN A 193 -21.11 12.59 22.07
CA GLN A 193 -19.99 13.37 21.55
C GLN A 193 -18.96 13.75 22.64
N ARG A 194 -19.34 13.73 23.93
CA ARG A 194 -18.42 13.96 25.08
C ARG A 194 -18.16 12.72 25.94
N GLN A 195 -18.79 11.58 25.63
CA GLN A 195 -18.57 10.29 26.30
C GLN A 195 -17.43 9.50 25.68
#